data_AF-A0A949S1D1-F1
#
_entry.id   AF-A0A949S1D1-F1
#
_cell.length_a   1.000
_cell.length_b   1.000
_cell.length_c   1.000
_cell.angle_alpha   90.00
_cell.angle_beta   90.00
_cell.angle_gamma   90.00
#
_symmetry.space_group_name_H-M   'P 1'
#
loop_
_entity.id
_entity.type
_entity.pdbx_description
1 polymer ?
#
loop_
_entity_poly.entity_id
_entity_poly.type
_entity_poly.pdbx_seq_one_letter_code
_entity_poly.pdbx_strand_id
1 'polypeptide(L)'
;MLQIYDKVIITDPFFTDFIGQIQKRIVEPGIDLKYLDKCDLILISHSHFDHCNLSSLKMLEEKFPDAYLIYPKGVEEFLPGLDFNAFAFKTGSDKAYIGETKIIDGMEITSVHAYHWGGRFGIDGLLWGYDGYCGFIIKYKDVTVYFSGDTSYDENFYKYLGRNYKIDLDILPIGPCSDCYKIDKKNRHVYPKGVLKILEDTKAKFMIPVHYGTISELSEPDYPKVVLEELISGNPAQKEKVKILDPGGQIILYSE
;
A
#
# COMPACT_ATOMS: atom_id res chain seq x y z
N MET A 1 7.89 0.69 -5.32
CA MET A 1 8.23 1.96 -6.02
C MET A 1 7.26 2.12 -7.18
N LEU A 2 6.71 3.32 -7.35
CA LEU A 2 5.80 3.68 -8.41
C LEU A 2 6.36 4.90 -9.14
N GLN A 3 6.51 4.80 -10.46
CA GLN A 3 6.90 5.94 -11.29
C GLN A 3 5.74 6.33 -12.20
N ILE A 4 5.29 7.58 -12.09
CA ILE A 4 4.24 8.16 -12.95
C ILE A 4 4.87 9.35 -13.69
N TYR A 5 5.12 9.18 -15.00
CA TYR A 5 5.90 10.12 -15.79
C TYR A 5 7.26 10.43 -15.14
N ASP A 6 7.44 11.67 -14.72
CA ASP A 6 8.64 12.24 -14.11
C ASP A 6 8.65 12.14 -12.57
N LYS A 7 7.57 11.63 -11.95
CA LYS A 7 7.44 11.53 -10.49
C LYS A 7 7.71 10.12 -9.98
N VAL A 8 8.54 10.02 -8.94
CA VAL A 8 8.90 8.76 -8.26
C VAL A 8 8.33 8.75 -6.85
N ILE A 9 7.50 7.75 -6.58
CA ILE A 9 6.78 7.56 -5.32
C ILE A 9 7.24 6.24 -4.68
N ILE A 10 7.54 6.28 -3.38
CA ILE A 10 7.82 5.09 -2.58
C ILE A 10 6.69 4.91 -1.58
N THR A 11 6.01 3.78 -1.66
CA THR A 11 4.93 3.38 -0.74
C THR A 11 5.47 2.39 0.27
N ASP A 12 5.15 2.58 1.55
CA ASP A 12 5.45 1.66 2.66
C ASP A 12 6.89 1.10 2.59
N PRO A 13 7.90 1.99 2.72
CA PRO A 13 9.29 1.62 2.51
C PRO A 13 9.79 0.64 3.57
N PHE A 14 10.24 -0.52 3.10
CA PHE A 14 10.94 -1.52 3.89
C PHE A 14 12.20 -1.95 3.15
N PHE A 15 13.35 -1.35 3.48
CA PHE A 15 14.66 -1.59 2.87
C PHE A 15 15.64 -2.34 3.78
N THR A 16 15.29 -2.54 5.04
CA THR A 16 16.14 -3.25 6.01
C THR A 16 15.87 -4.76 6.05
N ASP A 17 16.81 -5.52 6.62
CA ASP A 17 16.71 -6.97 6.77
C ASP A 17 15.65 -7.44 7.78
N PHE A 18 15.17 -6.58 8.68
CA PHE A 18 14.29 -6.98 9.78
C PHE A 18 13.10 -6.04 9.99
N ILE A 19 11.94 -6.63 10.26
CA ILE A 19 10.76 -5.97 10.83
C ILE A 19 10.91 -5.96 12.34
N GLY A 20 10.89 -4.77 12.94
CA GLY A 20 10.91 -4.61 14.40
C GLY A 20 12.09 -5.29 15.10
N GLN A 21 13.20 -5.55 14.38
CA GLN A 21 14.36 -6.34 14.81
C GLN A 21 14.07 -7.82 15.15
N ILE A 22 12.87 -8.33 14.87
CA ILE A 22 12.43 -9.67 15.31
C ILE A 22 12.27 -10.60 14.12
N GLN A 23 11.59 -10.15 13.07
CA GLN A 23 11.27 -10.98 11.91
C GLN A 23 12.15 -10.61 10.73
N LYS A 24 12.87 -11.59 10.19
CA LYS A 24 13.79 -11.39 9.08
C LYS A 24 13.03 -11.36 7.75
N ARG A 25 13.36 -10.40 6.91
CA ARG A 25 13.02 -10.37 5.48
C ARG A 25 13.69 -11.54 4.77
N ILE A 26 12.95 -12.26 3.94
CA ILE A 26 13.44 -13.49 3.30
C ILE A 26 14.01 -13.27 1.89
N VAL A 27 13.72 -12.11 1.30
CA VAL A 27 14.22 -11.66 -0.02
C VAL A 27 14.94 -10.33 0.14
N GLU A 28 15.86 -10.00 -0.76
CA GLU A 28 16.49 -8.68 -0.75
C GLU A 28 15.47 -7.55 -1.10
N PRO A 29 15.76 -6.28 -0.76
CA PRO A 29 15.04 -5.15 -1.32
C PRO A 29 15.01 -5.21 -2.85
N GLY A 30 13.86 -4.95 -3.46
CA GLY A 30 13.70 -5.06 -4.92
C GLY A 30 14.55 -4.07 -5.72
N ILE A 31 15.07 -3.03 -5.06
CA ILE A 31 16.08 -2.12 -5.58
C ILE A 31 17.00 -1.69 -4.44
N ASP A 32 18.30 -1.67 -4.68
CA ASP A 32 19.26 -1.05 -3.77
C ASP A 32 19.09 0.47 -3.85
N LEU A 33 18.91 1.11 -2.69
CA LEU A 33 18.73 2.56 -2.60
C LEU A 33 19.80 3.32 -3.36
N LYS A 34 21.05 2.83 -3.46
CA LYS A 34 22.12 3.52 -4.19
C LYS A 34 21.81 3.75 -5.67
N TYR A 35 21.00 2.89 -6.30
CA TYR A 35 20.60 3.00 -7.70
C TYR A 35 19.33 3.82 -7.92
N LEU A 36 18.70 4.28 -6.84
CA LEU A 36 17.58 5.21 -6.94
C LEU A 36 18.11 6.64 -6.93
N ASP A 37 17.96 7.35 -8.04
CA ASP A 37 18.48 8.72 -8.18
C ASP A 37 17.49 9.79 -7.74
N LYS A 38 16.22 9.42 -7.56
CA LYS A 38 15.14 10.36 -7.25
C LYS A 38 14.06 9.72 -6.39
N CYS A 39 13.51 10.50 -5.46
CA CYS A 39 12.25 10.25 -4.79
C CYS A 39 11.55 11.60 -4.58
N ASP A 40 10.32 11.74 -5.09
CA ASP A 40 9.53 12.96 -4.90
C ASP A 40 8.59 12.85 -3.69
N LEU A 41 8.10 11.65 -3.41
CA LEU A 41 7.07 11.41 -2.40
C LEU A 41 7.22 10.03 -1.77
N ILE A 42 7.09 10.00 -0.44
CA ILE A 42 7.00 8.79 0.38
C ILE A 42 5.60 8.74 0.98
N LEU A 43 4.92 7.61 0.83
CA LEU A 43 3.60 7.35 1.39
C LEU A 43 3.70 6.24 2.44
N ILE A 44 3.11 6.47 3.60
CA ILE A 44 2.92 5.47 4.65
C ILE A 44 1.44 5.22 4.82
N SER A 45 0.99 3.99 4.61
CA SER A 45 -0.41 3.60 4.75
C SER A 45 -0.84 3.48 6.20
N HIS A 46 0.02 2.95 7.08
CA HIS A 46 -0.24 2.81 8.52
C HIS A 46 1.04 2.51 9.32
N SER A 47 0.91 2.47 10.65
CA SER A 47 2.05 2.47 11.58
C SER A 47 2.73 1.13 11.85
N HIS A 48 2.27 -0.01 11.30
CA HIS A 48 2.92 -1.31 11.55
C HIS A 48 4.38 -1.34 11.06
N PHE A 49 5.18 -2.24 11.63
CA PHE A 49 6.63 -2.25 11.45
C PHE A 49 7.11 -2.54 10.02
N ASP A 50 6.30 -3.27 9.28
CA ASP A 50 6.47 -3.69 7.89
C ASP A 50 6.03 -2.63 6.87
N HIS A 51 5.13 -1.73 7.27
CA HIS A 51 4.69 -0.60 6.44
C HIS A 51 5.38 0.73 6.79
N CYS A 52 5.71 0.91 8.06
CA CYS A 52 6.38 2.09 8.62
C CYS A 52 7.70 1.69 9.27
N ASN A 53 8.67 1.27 8.45
CA ASN A 53 10.00 0.91 8.92
C ASN A 53 10.85 2.16 9.16
N LEU A 54 11.09 2.49 10.44
CA LEU A 54 11.75 3.75 10.84
C LEU A 54 13.19 3.86 10.33
N SER A 55 13.93 2.75 10.27
CA SER A 55 15.28 2.73 9.72
C SER A 55 15.28 3.01 8.22
N SER A 56 14.31 2.46 7.48
CA SER A 56 14.14 2.72 6.05
C SER A 56 13.77 4.18 5.79
N LEU A 57 12.90 4.75 6.62
CA LEU A 57 12.56 6.18 6.55
C LEU A 57 13.78 7.07 6.77
N LYS A 58 14.61 6.76 7.78
CA LYS A 58 15.86 7.49 8.02
C LYS A 58 16.82 7.40 6.82
N MET A 59 17.00 6.22 6.25
CA MET A 59 17.84 6.03 5.05
C MET A 59 17.31 6.84 3.85
N LEU A 60 15.99 6.94 3.70
CA LEU A 60 15.36 7.72 2.65
C LEU A 60 15.48 9.22 2.88
N GLU A 61 15.37 9.69 4.13
CA GLU A 61 15.58 11.10 4.47
C GLU A 61 17.01 11.54 4.17
N GLU A 62 17.99 10.75 4.61
CA GLU A 62 19.41 11.04 4.37
C GLU A 62 19.73 11.12 2.87
N LYS A 63 19.06 10.30 2.05
CA LYS A 63 19.30 10.24 0.61
C LYS A 63 18.46 11.24 -0.19
N PHE A 64 17.23 11.50 0.23
CA PHE A 64 16.25 12.34 -0.46
C PHE A 64 15.62 13.35 0.52
N PRO A 65 16.40 14.31 1.06
CA PRO A 65 15.92 15.24 2.08
C PRO A 65 14.79 16.15 1.58
N ASP A 66 14.70 16.36 0.27
CA ASP A 66 13.66 17.18 -0.36
C ASP A 66 12.36 16.40 -0.64
N ALA A 67 12.34 15.07 -0.44
CA ALA A 67 11.14 14.26 -0.64
C ALA A 67 10.05 14.63 0.38
N TYR A 68 8.81 14.64 -0.07
CA TYR A 68 7.67 14.80 0.83
C TYR A 68 7.33 13.48 1.50
N LEU A 69 6.87 13.54 2.75
CA LEU A 69 6.35 12.39 3.47
C LEU A 69 4.86 12.61 3.76
N ILE A 70 4.00 11.66 3.38
CA ILE A 70 2.59 11.67 3.77
C ILE A 70 2.27 10.39 4.53
N TYR A 71 1.56 10.54 5.65
CA TYR A 71 1.09 9.44 6.49
C TYR A 71 -0.27 9.79 7.10
N PRO A 72 -1.07 8.81 7.54
CA PRO A 72 -2.28 9.09 8.29
C PRO A 72 -1.98 9.62 9.69
N LYS A 73 -2.78 10.58 10.14
CA LYS A 73 -2.71 11.12 11.49
C LYS A 73 -2.77 10.00 12.55
N GLY A 74 -1.85 10.04 13.51
CA GLY A 74 -1.60 9.00 14.51
C GLY A 74 -0.28 8.25 14.26
N VAL A 75 0.24 8.24 13.03
CA VAL A 75 1.55 7.65 12.73
C VAL A 75 2.70 8.49 13.32
N GLU A 76 2.52 9.80 13.44
CA GLU A 76 3.51 10.73 14.00
C GLU A 76 3.96 10.36 15.41
N GLU A 77 3.11 9.70 16.19
CA GLU A 77 3.43 9.23 17.55
C GLU A 77 4.57 8.21 17.58
N PHE A 78 4.85 7.57 16.44
CA PHE A 78 5.90 6.56 16.29
C PHE A 78 7.09 7.02 15.45
N LEU A 79 6.97 8.15 14.76
CA LEU A 79 8.06 8.65 13.93
C LEU A 79 9.16 9.21 14.85
N PRO A 80 10.43 8.89 14.59
CA PRO A 80 11.51 9.64 15.21
C PRO A 80 11.45 11.09 14.73
N GLY A 81 12.23 11.98 15.37
CA GLY A 81 12.39 13.36 14.89
C GLY A 81 13.09 13.39 13.53
N LEU A 82 12.30 13.12 12.49
CA LEU A 82 12.65 13.20 11.08
C LEU A 82 12.34 14.62 10.59
N ASP A 83 13.23 15.16 9.78
CA ASP A 83 13.22 16.49 9.17
C ASP A 83 12.51 16.53 7.79
N PHE A 84 11.85 15.45 7.37
CA PHE A 84 11.02 15.43 6.16
C PHE A 84 10.02 16.60 6.10
N ASN A 85 9.72 17.05 4.87
CA ASN A 85 8.52 17.83 4.58
C ASN A 85 7.28 16.94 4.72
N ALA A 86 6.81 16.79 5.95
CA ALA A 86 5.79 15.81 6.33
C ALA A 86 4.36 16.39 6.41
N PHE A 87 3.38 15.59 5.97
CA PHE A 87 1.96 15.89 6.15
C PHE A 87 1.22 14.71 6.79
N ALA A 88 0.62 14.97 7.95
CA ALA A 88 -0.29 14.04 8.63
C ALA A 88 -1.72 14.21 8.09
N PHE A 89 -2.19 13.26 7.29
CA PHE A 89 -3.52 13.31 6.69
C PHE A 89 -4.57 12.76 7.64
N LYS A 90 -5.66 13.47 7.83
CA LYS A 90 -6.86 12.86 8.39
C LYS A 90 -7.47 11.90 7.39
N THR A 91 -8.00 10.80 7.90
CA THR A 91 -8.59 9.75 7.09
C THR A 91 -10.10 9.76 7.29
N GLY A 92 -10.78 9.21 6.30
CA GLY A 92 -12.21 9.04 6.35
C GLY A 92 -12.67 8.08 7.44
N SER A 93 -13.63 8.46 8.28
CA SER A 93 -14.29 7.52 9.20
C SER A 93 -15.26 6.60 8.42
N ASP A 94 -15.76 5.53 9.03
CA ASP A 94 -16.63 4.52 8.39
C ASP A 94 -17.83 5.08 7.58
N LYS A 95 -18.23 6.34 7.83
CA LYS A 95 -19.31 7.03 7.11
C LYS A 95 -18.84 8.03 6.05
N ALA A 96 -17.58 8.45 6.10
CA ALA A 96 -16.96 9.37 5.15
C ALA A 96 -15.72 8.68 4.59
N TYR A 97 -15.83 7.95 3.48
CA TYR A 97 -14.73 7.15 2.93
C TYR A 97 -13.50 7.94 2.45
N ILE A 98 -13.61 9.25 2.32
CA ILE A 98 -12.58 10.15 1.79
C ILE A 98 -12.08 11.05 2.91
N GLY A 99 -10.76 11.17 3.02
CA GLY A 99 -10.05 12.03 3.96
C GLY A 99 -9.54 13.31 3.32
N GLU A 100 -8.36 13.76 3.76
CA GLU A 100 -7.71 14.97 3.28
C GLU A 100 -7.05 14.80 1.91
N THR A 101 -7.00 15.91 1.17
CA THR A 101 -6.34 16.00 -0.14
C THR A 101 -5.25 17.08 -0.11
N LYS A 102 -4.10 16.79 -0.70
CA LYS A 102 -3.01 17.76 -0.92
C LYS A 102 -2.51 17.66 -2.36
N ILE A 103 -2.15 18.80 -2.93
CA ILE A 103 -1.44 18.87 -4.20
C ILE A 103 0.03 19.16 -3.92
N ILE A 104 0.93 18.29 -4.38
CA ILE A 104 2.38 18.38 -4.21
C ILE A 104 3.02 18.19 -5.58
N ASP A 105 3.68 19.22 -6.10
CA ASP A 105 4.29 19.23 -7.44
C ASP A 105 3.36 18.70 -8.55
N GLY A 106 2.08 19.09 -8.49
CA GLY A 106 1.06 18.65 -9.45
C GLY A 106 0.47 17.26 -9.18
N MET A 107 0.98 16.48 -8.23
CA MET A 107 0.36 15.25 -7.77
C MET A 107 -0.74 15.57 -6.75
N GLU A 108 -1.98 15.19 -7.04
CA GLU A 108 -3.10 15.26 -6.09
C GLU A 108 -3.14 13.94 -5.30
N ILE A 109 -2.83 14.01 -4.01
CA ILE A 109 -2.83 12.87 -3.09
C ILE A 109 -4.03 13.02 -2.16
N THR A 110 -4.88 12.01 -2.11
CA THR A 110 -6.07 11.96 -1.25
C THR A 110 -6.02 10.74 -0.37
N SER A 111 -6.11 10.88 0.95
CA SER A 111 -6.30 9.71 1.82
C SER A 111 -7.72 9.18 1.67
N VAL A 112 -7.85 7.86 1.68
CA VAL A 112 -9.13 7.15 1.64
C VAL A 112 -9.17 6.10 2.74
N HIS A 113 -10.37 5.68 3.12
CA HIS A 113 -10.57 4.69 4.16
C HIS A 113 -9.82 3.38 3.83
N ALA A 114 -9.31 2.73 4.86
CA ALA A 114 -8.80 1.35 4.80
C ALA A 114 -9.41 0.59 5.97
N TYR A 115 -9.88 -0.64 5.74
CA TYR A 115 -10.44 -1.47 6.80
C TYR A 115 -9.32 -2.18 7.56
N HIS A 116 -8.56 -1.41 8.32
CA HIS A 116 -7.37 -1.85 9.04
C HIS A 116 -7.28 -1.19 10.42
N TRP A 117 -6.08 -1.15 11.00
CA TRP A 117 -5.79 -0.53 12.29
C TRP A 117 -4.36 0.03 12.27
N GLY A 118 -4.10 1.03 13.10
CA GLY A 118 -2.76 1.52 13.39
C GLY A 118 -2.29 1.03 14.76
N GLY A 119 -1.00 1.15 15.06
CA GLY A 119 -0.37 0.67 16.28
C GLY A 119 0.97 0.02 15.98
N ARG A 120 1.74 -0.31 17.02
CA ARG A 120 3.04 -1.01 16.88
C ARG A 120 3.27 -2.03 17.97
N PHE A 121 2.95 -1.70 19.20
CA PHE A 121 3.36 -2.46 20.38
C PHE A 121 2.24 -3.31 20.99
N GLY A 122 1.02 -3.23 20.44
CA GLY A 122 -0.15 -4.01 20.92
C GLY A 122 -0.73 -3.52 22.24
N ILE A 123 -0.08 -2.55 22.90
CA ILE A 123 -0.60 -1.80 24.05
C ILE A 123 -1.03 -0.37 23.66
N ASP A 124 -0.86 0.00 22.40
CA ASP A 124 -1.07 1.35 21.88
C ASP A 124 -2.49 1.86 22.15
N GLY A 125 -3.48 0.97 22.03
CA GLY A 125 -4.89 1.28 22.31
C GLY A 125 -5.18 1.75 23.73
N LEU A 126 -4.31 1.46 24.71
CA LEU A 126 -4.43 1.96 26.07
C LEU A 126 -3.76 3.33 26.27
N LEU A 127 -2.82 3.70 25.40
CA LEU A 127 -1.99 4.89 25.57
C LEU A 127 -2.41 6.05 24.66
N TRP A 128 -2.63 5.77 23.37
CA TRP A 128 -2.90 6.78 22.34
C TRP A 128 -3.86 6.31 21.24
N GLY A 129 -4.41 5.09 21.33
CA GLY A 129 -5.40 4.57 20.38
C GLY A 129 -4.80 3.71 19.26
N TYR A 130 -5.66 3.20 18.37
CA TYR A 130 -5.29 2.38 17.20
C TYR A 130 -5.62 3.09 15.88
N ASP A 131 -5.69 4.43 15.91
CA ASP A 131 -5.86 5.26 14.71
C ASP A 131 -4.55 5.30 13.89
N GLY A 132 -4.57 5.92 12.71
CA GLY A 132 -3.38 6.04 11.86
C GLY A 132 -3.25 4.97 10.79
N TYR A 133 -4.30 4.79 9.99
CA TYR A 133 -4.32 3.90 8.82
C TYR A 133 -5.19 4.47 7.69
N CYS A 134 -4.75 4.31 6.44
CA CYS A 134 -5.49 4.66 5.22
C CYS A 134 -4.93 4.01 3.96
N GLY A 135 -5.74 4.04 2.90
CA GLY A 135 -5.24 3.97 1.53
C GLY A 135 -5.07 5.38 0.94
N PHE A 136 -4.55 5.45 -0.29
CA PHE A 136 -4.34 6.70 -1.02
C PHE A 136 -4.86 6.59 -2.44
N ILE A 137 -5.56 7.64 -2.89
CA ILE A 137 -5.74 7.94 -4.31
C ILE A 137 -4.66 8.94 -4.71
N ILE A 138 -3.87 8.57 -5.71
CA ILE A 138 -2.76 9.35 -6.25
C ILE A 138 -3.14 9.71 -7.69
N LYS A 139 -3.35 10.99 -7.96
CA LYS A 139 -3.57 11.48 -9.34
C LYS A 139 -2.40 12.32 -9.79
N TYR A 140 -1.89 12.04 -10.97
CA TYR A 140 -0.90 12.88 -11.62
C TYR A 140 -1.12 12.88 -13.12
N LYS A 141 -1.36 14.08 -13.68
CA LYS A 141 -1.80 14.27 -15.06
C LYS A 141 -3.08 13.45 -15.34
N ASP A 142 -3.02 12.50 -16.26
CA ASP A 142 -4.10 11.62 -16.70
C ASP A 142 -4.11 10.26 -15.97
N VAL A 143 -3.16 9.98 -15.09
CA VAL A 143 -3.04 8.70 -14.38
C VAL A 143 -3.59 8.81 -12.96
N THR A 144 -4.48 7.88 -12.60
CA THR A 144 -4.99 7.68 -11.24
C THR A 144 -4.59 6.31 -10.70
N VAL A 145 -3.89 6.29 -9.57
CA VAL A 145 -3.49 5.07 -8.86
C VAL A 145 -4.20 5.00 -7.52
N TYR A 146 -4.74 3.83 -7.19
CA TYR A 146 -5.20 3.51 -5.84
C TYR A 146 -4.16 2.60 -5.17
N PHE A 147 -3.61 3.06 -4.04
CA PHE A 147 -2.75 2.28 -3.18
C PHE A 147 -3.50 2.02 -1.87
N SER A 148 -3.85 0.77 -1.57
CA SER A 148 -4.73 0.50 -0.43
C SER A 148 -4.03 0.47 0.93
N GLY A 149 -2.70 0.29 0.96
CA GLY A 149 -2.06 -0.30 2.13
C GLY A 149 -2.67 -1.65 2.47
N ASP A 150 -2.67 -1.99 3.76
CA ASP A 150 -3.42 -3.14 4.25
C ASP A 150 -4.87 -2.81 4.54
N THR A 151 -5.76 -3.70 4.14
CA THR A 151 -7.22 -3.47 4.20
C THR A 151 -7.98 -4.79 4.07
N SER A 152 -9.27 -4.76 4.40
CA SER A 152 -10.21 -5.86 4.15
C SER A 152 -11.22 -5.52 3.05
N TYR A 153 -12.02 -6.50 2.62
CA TYR A 153 -13.04 -6.29 1.61
C TYR A 153 -14.32 -5.65 2.19
N ASP A 154 -14.66 -4.44 1.73
CA ASP A 154 -15.95 -3.78 1.91
C ASP A 154 -16.54 -3.36 0.56
N GLU A 155 -17.64 -4.01 0.20
CA GLU A 155 -18.30 -3.83 -1.09
C GLU A 155 -18.76 -2.38 -1.32
N ASN A 156 -19.25 -1.69 -0.28
CA ASN A 156 -19.80 -0.34 -0.44
C ASN A 156 -18.69 0.67 -0.75
N PHE A 157 -17.57 0.56 -0.05
CA PHE A 157 -16.39 1.40 -0.21
C PHE A 157 -15.76 1.22 -1.59
N TYR A 158 -15.47 -0.01 -2.01
CA TYR A 158 -14.80 -0.22 -3.30
C TYR A 158 -15.69 0.13 -4.49
N LYS A 159 -17.02 -0.13 -4.40
CA LYS A 159 -17.97 0.38 -5.40
C LYS A 159 -18.09 1.90 -5.36
N TYR A 160 -17.92 2.52 -4.19
CA TYR A 160 -17.83 3.98 -4.09
C TYR A 160 -16.58 4.50 -4.81
N LEU A 161 -15.41 3.89 -4.63
CA LEU A 161 -14.20 4.27 -5.36
C LEU A 161 -14.38 4.16 -6.88
N GLY A 162 -14.86 3.01 -7.38
CA GLY A 162 -15.08 2.80 -8.83
C GLY A 162 -16.21 3.62 -9.45
N ARG A 163 -17.01 4.34 -8.64
CA ARG A 163 -17.98 5.35 -9.12
C ARG A 163 -17.40 6.76 -9.17
N ASN A 164 -16.46 7.08 -8.29
CA ASN A 164 -15.94 8.45 -8.11
C ASN A 164 -14.58 8.67 -8.78
N TYR A 165 -13.83 7.60 -9.07
CA TYR A 165 -12.51 7.67 -9.67
C TYR A 165 -12.42 6.75 -10.89
N LYS A 166 -11.81 7.25 -11.98
CA LYS A 166 -11.34 6.43 -13.09
C LYS A 166 -9.95 5.92 -12.71
N ILE A 167 -9.88 4.74 -12.09
CA ILE A 167 -8.62 4.19 -11.59
C ILE A 167 -7.89 3.45 -12.72
N ASP A 168 -6.64 3.81 -12.99
CA ASP A 168 -5.80 3.11 -13.96
C ASP A 168 -5.09 1.92 -13.33
N LEU A 169 -4.63 2.06 -12.10
CA LEU A 169 -3.88 1.03 -11.38
C LEU A 169 -4.35 0.89 -9.94
N ASP A 170 -4.77 -0.32 -9.59
CA ASP A 170 -4.92 -0.77 -8.21
C ASP A 170 -3.60 -1.42 -7.72
N ILE A 171 -3.14 -1.05 -6.53
CA ILE A 171 -2.04 -1.72 -5.82
C ILE A 171 -2.64 -2.27 -4.52
N LEU A 172 -2.82 -3.60 -4.46
CA LEU A 172 -3.62 -4.27 -3.44
C LEU A 172 -2.85 -5.40 -2.73
N PRO A 173 -2.94 -5.52 -1.40
CA PRO A 173 -2.31 -6.62 -0.66
C PRO A 173 -3.05 -7.92 -0.94
N ILE A 174 -2.32 -9.04 -1.00
CA ILE A 174 -2.93 -10.38 -1.10
C ILE A 174 -2.58 -11.29 0.07
N GLY A 175 -1.70 -10.85 0.94
CA GLY A 175 -1.33 -11.54 2.17
C GLY A 175 -1.29 -10.57 3.36
N PRO A 176 -1.04 -11.10 4.57
CA PRO A 176 -1.01 -12.54 4.88
C PRO A 176 -2.40 -13.18 4.76
N CYS A 177 -2.46 -14.49 4.45
CA CYS A 177 -3.74 -15.21 4.37
C CYS A 177 -3.73 -16.56 5.09
N SER A 178 -4.66 -16.74 6.02
CA SER A 178 -4.86 -18.03 6.71
C SER A 178 -5.71 -19.02 5.91
N ASP A 179 -6.59 -18.52 5.03
CA ASP A 179 -7.40 -19.31 4.10
C ASP A 179 -7.59 -18.54 2.79
N CYS A 180 -6.57 -18.58 1.94
CA CYS A 180 -6.41 -17.73 0.76
C CYS A 180 -7.52 -17.89 -0.30
N TYR A 181 -8.38 -18.91 -0.18
CA TYR A 181 -9.53 -19.15 -1.07
C TYR A 181 -10.83 -18.47 -0.59
N LYS A 182 -10.83 -17.86 0.60
CA LYS A 182 -11.97 -17.08 1.09
C LYS A 182 -11.88 -15.63 0.68
N ILE A 183 -13.05 -14.99 0.61
CA ILE A 183 -13.14 -13.53 0.67
C ILE A 183 -13.16 -13.22 2.15
N ASP A 184 -12.12 -12.58 2.64
CA ASP A 184 -12.14 -12.11 4.00
C ASP A 184 -13.03 -10.88 4.12
N LYS A 185 -14.10 -11.02 4.90
CA LYS A 185 -14.99 -9.92 5.29
C LYS A 185 -14.84 -9.78 6.79
N LYS A 186 -14.35 -8.61 7.23
CA LYS A 186 -14.17 -8.20 8.64
C LYS A 186 -12.89 -8.69 9.33
N ASN A 187 -11.98 -9.37 8.66
CA ASN A 187 -10.61 -9.51 9.14
C ASN A 187 -9.68 -8.65 8.28
N ARG A 188 -8.74 -7.98 8.94
CA ARG A 188 -8.12 -6.70 8.56
C ARG A 188 -7.23 -6.76 7.31
N HIS A 189 -7.14 -7.93 6.67
CA HIS A 189 -6.39 -8.20 5.45
C HIS A 189 -7.30 -8.85 4.42
N VAL A 190 -7.15 -8.46 3.16
CA VAL A 190 -7.89 -9.04 2.05
C VAL A 190 -7.06 -10.17 1.43
N TYR A 191 -7.74 -11.25 1.08
CA TYR A 191 -7.12 -12.44 0.50
C TYR A 191 -7.19 -12.42 -1.04
N PRO A 192 -6.48 -13.32 -1.75
CA PRO A 192 -6.44 -13.36 -3.21
C PRO A 192 -7.83 -13.31 -3.88
N LYS A 193 -8.82 -14.04 -3.34
CA LYS A 193 -10.19 -14.01 -3.88
C LYS A 193 -10.90 -12.67 -3.64
N GLY A 194 -10.60 -12.01 -2.51
CA GLY A 194 -11.14 -10.71 -2.17
C GLY A 194 -10.57 -9.59 -3.03
N VAL A 195 -9.28 -9.62 -3.38
CA VAL A 195 -8.70 -8.58 -4.27
C VAL A 195 -9.29 -8.61 -5.67
N LEU A 196 -9.68 -9.79 -6.18
CA LEU A 196 -10.40 -9.89 -7.45
C LEU A 196 -11.77 -9.22 -7.39
N LYS A 197 -12.42 -9.20 -6.21
CA LYS A 197 -13.64 -8.43 -5.98
C LYS A 197 -13.38 -6.94 -5.89
N ILE A 198 -12.30 -6.53 -5.23
CA ILE A 198 -11.88 -5.13 -5.19
C ILE A 198 -11.68 -4.63 -6.63
N LEU A 199 -10.89 -5.33 -7.45
CA LEU A 199 -10.63 -4.98 -8.85
C LEU A 199 -11.93 -4.88 -9.69
N GLU A 200 -12.90 -5.76 -9.44
CA GLU A 200 -14.22 -5.70 -10.08
C GLU A 200 -14.99 -4.42 -9.67
N ASP A 201 -14.98 -4.10 -8.38
CA ASP A 201 -15.75 -2.99 -7.80
C ASP A 201 -15.11 -1.61 -8.07
N THR A 202 -13.77 -1.50 -8.04
CA THR A 202 -13.00 -0.30 -8.39
C THR A 202 -12.99 -0.05 -9.90
N LYS A 203 -13.18 -1.13 -10.69
CA LYS A 203 -13.11 -1.13 -12.15
C LYS A 203 -11.76 -0.66 -12.69
N ALA A 204 -10.67 -0.86 -11.93
CA ALA A 204 -9.35 -0.45 -12.37
C ALA A 204 -8.94 -1.12 -13.70
N LYS A 205 -8.12 -0.41 -14.50
CA LYS A 205 -7.58 -0.95 -15.76
C LYS A 205 -6.60 -2.10 -15.47
N PHE A 206 -5.70 -1.89 -14.52
CA PHE A 206 -4.72 -2.89 -14.07
C PHE A 206 -4.75 -3.06 -12.54
N MET A 207 -4.23 -4.18 -12.07
CA MET A 207 -3.97 -4.43 -10.67
C MET A 207 -2.60 -5.06 -10.48
N ILE A 208 -1.80 -4.55 -9.55
CA ILE A 208 -0.56 -5.16 -9.09
C ILE A 208 -0.77 -5.64 -7.65
N PRO A 209 -0.67 -6.96 -7.38
CA PRO A 209 -0.75 -7.45 -6.02
C PRO A 209 0.55 -7.14 -5.26
N VAL A 210 0.45 -6.87 -3.96
CA VAL A 210 1.55 -6.65 -3.02
C VAL A 210 1.34 -7.46 -1.73
N HIS A 211 2.21 -7.30 -0.74
CA HIS A 211 2.09 -7.96 0.57
C HIS A 211 2.23 -9.50 0.54
N TYR A 212 3.12 -10.01 -0.31
CA TYR A 212 3.52 -11.43 -0.37
C TYR A 212 5.03 -11.56 -0.63
N GLY A 213 5.56 -12.77 -0.48
CA GLY A 213 6.92 -13.16 -0.90
C GLY A 213 8.07 -12.49 -0.14
N THR A 214 7.80 -11.68 0.89
CA THR A 214 8.82 -10.85 1.55
C THR A 214 9.10 -11.28 2.99
N ILE A 215 8.06 -11.70 3.71
CA ILE A 215 8.10 -12.07 5.14
C ILE A 215 7.17 -13.26 5.38
N SER A 216 7.45 -14.05 6.43
CA SER A 216 6.64 -15.22 6.79
C SER A 216 5.77 -14.91 8.00
N GLU A 217 4.46 -14.81 7.79
CA GLU A 217 3.47 -14.44 8.80
C GLU A 217 2.47 -15.57 9.05
N LEU A 218 1.30 -15.54 8.39
CA LEU A 218 0.23 -16.53 8.58
C LEU A 218 0.34 -17.77 7.67
N SER A 219 1.05 -17.64 6.55
CA SER A 219 1.24 -18.70 5.56
C SER A 219 2.66 -18.66 5.01
N GLU A 220 3.03 -19.67 4.22
CA GLU A 220 4.22 -19.58 3.38
C GLU A 220 4.18 -18.29 2.56
N PRO A 221 5.30 -17.54 2.47
CA PRO A 221 5.33 -16.19 1.91
C PRO A 221 4.75 -16.06 0.49
N ASP A 222 4.99 -17.05 -0.37
CA ASP A 222 4.51 -17.04 -1.77
C ASP A 222 3.16 -17.72 -1.96
N TYR A 223 2.59 -18.34 -0.92
CA TYR A 223 1.32 -19.05 -1.04
C TYR A 223 0.15 -18.16 -1.54
N PRO A 224 0.00 -16.89 -1.07
CA PRO A 224 -1.04 -16.01 -1.61
C PRO A 224 -0.91 -15.78 -3.11
N LYS A 225 0.33 -15.65 -3.63
CA LYS A 225 0.62 -15.47 -5.05
C LYS A 225 0.16 -16.69 -5.86
N VAL A 226 0.55 -17.88 -5.42
CA VAL A 226 0.15 -19.15 -6.09
C VAL A 226 -1.36 -19.25 -6.19
N VAL A 227 -2.08 -18.96 -5.10
CA VAL A 227 -3.55 -19.00 -5.10
C VAL A 227 -4.14 -17.94 -6.05
N LEU A 228 -3.58 -16.73 -6.11
CA LEU A 228 -4.03 -15.72 -7.07
C LEU A 228 -3.83 -16.19 -8.52
N GLU A 229 -2.68 -16.78 -8.85
CA GLU A 229 -2.39 -17.33 -10.17
C GLU A 229 -3.38 -18.43 -10.57
N GLU A 230 -3.71 -19.33 -9.65
CA GLU A 230 -4.71 -20.38 -9.86
C GLU A 230 -6.11 -19.79 -10.09
N LEU A 231 -6.53 -18.81 -9.29
CA LEU A 231 -7.84 -18.17 -9.40
C LEU A 231 -8.05 -17.47 -10.76
N ILE A 232 -7.01 -16.83 -11.30
CA ILE A 232 -7.08 -16.15 -12.60
C ILE A 232 -6.79 -17.09 -13.78
N SER A 233 -6.30 -18.30 -13.54
CA SER A 233 -5.84 -19.25 -14.57
C SER A 233 -6.89 -19.50 -15.67
N GLY A 234 -8.16 -19.59 -15.29
CA GLY A 234 -9.29 -19.83 -16.19
C GLY A 234 -10.02 -18.58 -16.69
N ASN A 235 -9.55 -17.37 -16.36
CA ASN A 235 -10.21 -16.12 -16.71
C ASN A 235 -9.28 -15.18 -17.50
N PRO A 236 -9.33 -15.21 -18.85
CA PRO A 236 -8.45 -14.39 -19.69
C PRO A 236 -8.53 -12.88 -19.40
N ALA A 237 -9.73 -12.36 -19.08
CA ALA A 237 -9.90 -10.95 -18.76
C ALA A 237 -9.19 -10.57 -17.45
N GLN A 238 -9.21 -11.44 -16.44
CA GLN A 238 -8.44 -11.21 -15.21
C GLN A 238 -6.93 -11.32 -15.47
N LYS A 239 -6.46 -12.28 -16.27
CA LYS A 239 -5.04 -12.38 -16.64
C LYS A 239 -4.52 -11.14 -17.36
N GLU A 240 -5.35 -10.50 -18.16
CA GLU A 240 -4.98 -9.27 -18.84
C GLU A 240 -4.82 -8.09 -17.87
N LYS A 241 -5.64 -8.04 -16.81
CA LYS A 241 -5.63 -6.93 -15.83
C LYS A 241 -4.66 -7.12 -14.68
N VAL A 242 -4.51 -8.34 -14.17
CA VAL A 242 -3.69 -8.64 -12.99
C VAL A 242 -2.23 -8.85 -13.41
N LYS A 243 -1.33 -8.02 -12.88
CA LYS A 243 0.10 -7.99 -13.18
C LYS A 243 0.89 -8.42 -11.96
N ILE A 244 1.12 -9.73 -11.86
CA ILE A 244 1.88 -10.35 -10.77
C ILE A 244 3.38 -10.16 -11.04
N LEU A 245 4.13 -9.70 -10.04
CA LEU A 245 5.57 -9.43 -10.12
C LEU A 245 6.27 -10.07 -8.94
N ASP A 246 7.36 -10.78 -9.17
CA ASP A 246 8.24 -11.18 -8.07
C ASP A 246 8.85 -9.94 -7.38
N PRO A 247 9.24 -10.01 -6.09
CA PRO A 247 9.98 -8.94 -5.44
C PRO A 247 11.20 -8.49 -6.29
N GLY A 248 11.24 -7.20 -6.64
CA GLY A 248 12.26 -6.63 -7.55
C GLY A 248 11.91 -6.68 -9.04
N GLY A 249 10.80 -7.32 -9.41
CA GLY A 249 10.23 -7.28 -10.75
C GLY A 249 9.73 -5.88 -11.13
N GLN A 250 9.74 -5.60 -12.43
CA GLN A 250 9.30 -4.32 -12.97
C GLN A 250 8.41 -4.51 -14.20
N ILE A 251 7.47 -3.59 -14.39
CA ILE A 251 6.61 -3.54 -15.56
C ILE A 251 6.30 -2.08 -15.91
N ILE A 252 6.13 -1.82 -17.21
CA ILE A 252 5.65 -0.54 -17.72
C ILE A 252 4.22 -0.72 -18.18
N LEU A 253 3.32 0.12 -17.66
CA LEU A 253 1.91 0.14 -18.01
C LEU A 253 1.57 1.45 -18.72
N TYR A 254 0.72 1.38 -19.74
CA TYR A 254 0.27 2.53 -20.49
C TYR A 254 -1.19 2.84 -20.14
N SER A 255 -1.43 4.02 -19.56
CA SER A 255 -2.78 4.61 -19.55
C SER A 255 -3.09 5.10 -20.96
N GLU A 256 -4.35 4.93 -21.39
CA GLU A 256 -4.82 5.33 -22.74
C GLU A 256 -5.60 6.64 -22.66
#